data_AF-A8XIM3-F1
#
_entry.id   AF-A8XIM3-F1
#
_cell.length_a   1.000
_cell.length_b   1.000
_cell.length_c   1.000
_cell.angle_alpha   90.00
_cell.angle_beta   90.00
_cell.angle_gamma   90.00
#
_symmetry.space_group_name_H-M   'P 1'
#
loop_
_entity.id
_entity.type
_entity.pdbx_description
1 polymer ?
#
loop_
_entity_poly.entity_id
_entity_poly.type
_entity_poly.pdbx_seq_one_letter_code
_entity_poly.pdbx_strand_id
1 'polypeptide(L)'
;MHFFLIQTIFSIFGVVLNVILIFMVFFKLSSNSACCSAVIIVKAVVDILIAAVAGLLLERILSTGDSVIIIFTGLCFSHFSCFTGHIFLNSFHQFNLIWMVASYLFRHCILYRKSPTPKIVGFSVVTISLPLLIHNIIWINLFTENTSFTAPKIFSKPGDLVLAGWVIQVSSEVVLASLGVSGLLVLGFYFVVRSSLMGFLRRNLARLSKRSFIYNSRLLKTIHLQSLIPIFISSGTFIFFSMHYYILDPIQVQFLPILLYTISTVISPISYILFLPPDGNLCFGVSKNLKSKMNAIESVTQTVTNNGVHDVSVF
;
A
#
# COMPACT_ATOMS: atom_id res chain seq x y z
N MET A 1 25.40 -9.42 -0.90
CA MET A 1 25.53 -8.05 -0.37
C MET A 1 24.59 -7.07 -1.06
N HIS A 2 24.47 -7.09 -2.40
CA HIS A 2 23.62 -6.12 -3.12
C HIS A 2 22.12 -6.27 -2.80
N PHE A 3 21.58 -7.48 -2.67
CA PHE A 3 20.15 -7.68 -2.34
C PHE A 3 19.73 -7.12 -0.98
N PHE A 4 20.57 -7.26 0.06
CA PHE A 4 20.27 -6.69 1.37
C PHE A 4 20.16 -5.17 1.31
N LEU A 5 21.09 -4.52 0.61
CA LEU A 5 21.05 -3.08 0.41
C LEU A 5 19.76 -2.66 -0.30
N ILE A 6 19.38 -3.36 -1.38
CA ILE A 6 18.16 -3.09 -2.14
C ILE A 6 16.91 -3.25 -1.25
N GLN A 7 16.80 -4.36 -0.53
CA GLN A 7 15.69 -4.66 0.38
C GLN A 7 15.56 -3.59 1.48
N THR A 8 16.67 -3.20 2.10
CA THR A 8 16.70 -2.16 3.12
C THR A 8 16.29 -0.80 2.54
N ILE A 9 16.77 -0.44 1.34
CA ILE A 9 16.37 0.79 0.66
C ILE A 9 14.86 0.81 0.42
N PHE A 10 14.28 -0.25 -0.14
CA PHE A 10 12.85 -0.31 -0.38
C PHE A 10 12.03 -0.29 0.91
N SER A 11 12.53 -0.93 1.98
CA SER A 11 11.89 -0.91 3.30
C SER A 11 11.86 0.51 3.88
N ILE A 12 13.00 1.21 3.88
CA ILE A 12 13.10 2.60 4.34
C ILE A 12 12.19 3.49 3.49
N PHE A 13 12.24 3.34 2.16
CA PHE A 13 11.44 4.14 1.25
C PHE A 13 9.93 3.89 1.44
N GLY A 14 9.53 2.63 1.67
CA GLY A 14 8.17 2.25 2.01
C GLY A 14 7.68 2.93 3.29
N VAL A 15 8.48 2.93 4.35
CA VAL A 15 8.14 3.64 5.60
C VAL A 15 8.01 5.15 5.36
N VAL A 16 9.04 5.78 4.78
CA VAL A 16 9.09 7.24 4.58
C VAL A 16 7.93 7.74 3.73
N LEU A 17 7.68 7.09 2.58
CA LEU A 17 6.60 7.51 1.68
C LEU A 17 5.21 7.36 2.32
N ASN A 18 4.97 6.31 3.09
CA ASN A 18 3.68 6.13 3.76
C ASN A 18 3.50 7.10 4.94
N VAL A 19 4.57 7.46 5.66
CA VAL A 19 4.52 8.53 6.66
C VAL A 19 4.19 9.88 6.01
N ILE A 20 4.84 10.21 4.88
CA ILE A 20 4.52 11.41 4.10
C ILE A 20 3.06 11.39 3.65
N LEU A 21 2.56 10.25 3.17
CA LEU A 21 1.16 10.10 2.77
C LEU A 21 0.21 10.37 3.94
N ILE A 22 0.46 9.79 5.11
CA ILE A 22 -0.36 10.01 6.31
C ILE A 22 -0.35 11.49 6.68
N PHE A 23 0.82 12.13 6.69
CA PHE A 23 0.96 13.57 6.94
C PHE A 23 0.12 14.38 5.93
N MET A 24 0.23 14.08 4.63
CA MET A 24 -0.56 14.75 3.61
C MET A 24 -2.08 14.59 3.82
N VAL A 25 -2.53 13.41 4.23
CA VAL A 25 -3.95 13.17 4.50
C VAL A 25 -4.43 13.98 5.70
N PHE A 26 -3.65 14.07 6.78
CA PHE A 26 -4.02 14.86 7.96
C PHE A 26 -4.10 16.37 7.68
N PHE A 27 -3.15 16.92 6.92
CA PHE A 27 -3.06 18.37 6.71
C PHE A 27 -3.87 18.89 5.51
N LYS A 28 -4.18 18.07 4.50
CA LYS A 28 -4.79 18.54 3.24
C LYS A 28 -6.18 18.00 2.94
N LEU A 29 -6.63 16.88 3.52
CA LEU A 29 -7.99 16.38 3.23
C LEU A 29 -9.03 17.08 4.10
N SER A 30 -9.93 17.82 3.45
CA SER A 30 -11.08 18.47 4.12
C SER A 30 -11.97 17.45 4.85
N SER A 31 -12.63 17.89 5.93
CA SER A 31 -13.46 17.00 6.78
C SER A 31 -14.59 16.27 6.03
N ASN A 32 -15.02 16.82 4.88
CA ASN A 32 -16.00 16.20 3.98
C ASN A 32 -15.52 14.87 3.33
N SER A 33 -14.25 14.52 3.49
CA SER A 33 -13.64 13.29 2.94
C SER A 33 -13.19 12.27 4.00
N ALA A 34 -13.65 12.41 5.25
CA ALA A 34 -13.19 11.63 6.41
C ALA A 34 -13.14 10.10 6.19
N CYS A 35 -14.11 9.52 5.48
CA CYS A 35 -14.11 8.08 5.17
C CYS A 35 -12.98 7.68 4.21
N CYS A 36 -12.70 8.50 3.20
CA CYS A 36 -11.62 8.25 2.24
C CYS A 36 -10.26 8.39 2.93
N SER A 37 -10.11 9.42 3.77
CA SER A 37 -8.93 9.61 4.62
C SER A 37 -8.67 8.38 5.49
N ALA A 38 -9.70 7.86 6.17
CA ALA A 38 -9.56 6.67 7.02
C ALA A 38 -9.07 5.45 6.24
N VAL A 39 -9.62 5.20 5.04
CA VAL A 39 -9.19 4.08 4.18
C VAL A 39 -7.74 4.20 3.75
N ILE A 40 -7.30 5.41 3.39
CA ILE A 40 -5.91 5.70 3.00
C ILE A 40 -4.97 5.54 4.19
N ILE A 41 -5.35 6.04 5.37
CA ILE A 41 -4.54 5.93 6.60
C ILE A 41 -4.35 4.47 6.99
N VAL A 42 -5.42 3.66 7.01
CA VAL A 42 -5.30 2.22 7.32
C VAL A 42 -4.34 1.54 6.36
N LYS A 43 -4.48 1.80 5.06
CA LYS A 43 -3.57 1.25 4.03
C LYS A 43 -2.11 1.65 4.29
N ALA A 44 -1.87 2.93 4.56
CA ALA A 44 -0.52 3.45 4.80
C ALA A 44 0.11 2.89 6.07
N VAL A 45 -0.67 2.73 7.15
CA VAL A 45 -0.20 2.11 8.40
C VAL A 45 0.21 0.66 8.16
N VAL A 46 -0.60 -0.12 7.44
CA VAL A 46 -0.26 -1.51 7.11
C VAL A 46 1.00 -1.59 6.23
N ASP A 47 1.14 -0.70 5.24
CA ASP A 47 2.35 -0.65 4.42
C ASP A 47 3.60 -0.29 5.24
N ILE A 48 3.49 0.59 6.24
CA ILE A 48 4.57 0.89 7.19
C ILE A 48 4.93 -0.36 7.99
N LEU A 49 3.94 -1.08 8.53
CA LEU A 49 4.18 -2.30 9.31
C LEU A 49 4.89 -3.36 8.46
N ILE A 50 4.44 -3.57 7.23
CA ILE A 50 5.10 -4.49 6.29
C ILE A 50 6.54 -4.06 6.05
N ALA A 51 6.77 -2.81 5.64
CA ALA A 51 8.09 -2.33 5.28
C ALA A 51 9.06 -2.35 6.48
N ALA A 52 8.58 -1.99 7.67
CA ALA A 52 9.35 -2.04 8.90
C ALA A 52 9.72 -3.48 9.27
N VAL A 53 8.76 -4.40 9.30
CA VAL A 53 9.02 -5.81 9.65
C VAL A 53 9.92 -6.47 8.61
N ALA A 54 9.70 -6.24 7.31
CA ALA A 54 10.56 -6.76 6.25
C ALA A 54 12.00 -6.24 6.35
N GLY A 55 12.18 -4.96 6.69
CA GLY A 55 13.49 -4.35 6.92
C GLY A 55 14.18 -4.84 8.20
N LEU A 56 13.41 -5.20 9.24
CA LEU A 56 13.94 -5.76 10.48
C LEU A 56 14.32 -7.23 10.34
N LEU A 57 13.54 -8.04 9.62
CA LEU A 57 13.81 -9.47 9.46
C LEU A 57 14.91 -9.75 8.44
N LEU A 58 14.92 -8.98 7.34
CA LEU A 58 15.75 -9.25 6.16
C LEU A 58 15.72 -10.74 5.78
N GLU A 59 14.51 -11.30 5.72
CA GLU A 59 14.32 -12.73 5.51
C GLU A 59 14.56 -13.14 4.06
N ARG A 60 15.08 -14.35 3.88
CA ARG A 60 15.16 -15.06 2.60
C ARG A 60 14.51 -16.43 2.76
N ILE A 61 13.78 -16.86 1.74
CA ILE A 61 13.03 -18.12 1.76
C ILE A 61 13.63 -19.04 0.71
N LEU A 62 14.08 -20.22 1.16
CA LEU A 62 14.43 -21.34 0.30
C LEU A 62 13.31 -22.37 0.38
N SER A 63 12.93 -22.94 -0.76
CA SER A 63 12.14 -24.17 -0.77
C SER A 63 12.83 -25.20 -1.67
N THR A 64 12.97 -26.41 -1.15
CA THR A 64 13.63 -27.54 -1.83
C THR A 64 12.64 -28.67 -2.11
N GLY A 65 11.34 -28.37 -2.24
CA GLY A 65 10.27 -29.37 -2.37
C GLY A 65 9.98 -30.13 -1.07
N ASP A 66 10.98 -30.77 -0.50
CA ASP A 66 10.85 -31.57 0.73
C ASP A 66 10.90 -30.72 2.00
N SER A 67 11.40 -29.49 1.90
CA SER A 67 11.51 -28.58 3.04
C SER A 67 11.40 -27.12 2.64
N VAL A 68 10.94 -26.29 3.57
CA VAL A 68 11.06 -24.83 3.49
C VAL A 68 12.03 -24.38 4.57
N ILE A 69 13.01 -23.57 4.16
CA ILE A 69 14.04 -23.01 5.02
C ILE A 69 13.91 -21.51 4.96
N ILE A 70 13.71 -20.88 6.11
CA ILE A 70 13.69 -19.42 6.23
C ILE A 70 14.96 -18.99 6.94
N ILE A 71 15.68 -18.04 6.34
CA ILE A 71 16.93 -17.55 6.89
C ILE A 71 16.78 -16.06 7.17
N PHE A 72 17.07 -15.67 8.40
CA PHE A 72 16.99 -14.30 8.90
C PHE A 72 18.39 -13.75 9.08
N THR A 73 18.63 -12.56 8.52
CA THR A 73 19.91 -11.85 8.65
C THR A 73 19.76 -10.48 9.30
N GLY A 74 18.54 -10.10 9.69
CA GLY A 74 18.24 -8.82 10.30
C GLY A 74 18.27 -8.82 11.83
N LEU A 75 17.62 -7.83 12.44
CA LEU A 75 17.55 -7.58 13.89
C LEU A 75 16.50 -8.48 14.55
N CYS A 76 16.75 -9.79 14.50
CA CYS A 76 15.92 -10.76 15.19
C CYS A 76 16.72 -11.47 16.30
N PHE A 77 16.20 -11.44 17.53
CA PHE A 77 16.93 -11.88 18.73
C PHE A 77 16.78 -13.36 19.06
N SER A 78 15.72 -14.02 18.57
CA SER A 78 15.42 -15.43 18.87
C SER A 78 14.62 -16.08 17.74
N HIS A 79 14.70 -17.42 17.64
CA HIS A 79 13.91 -18.20 16.69
C HIS A 79 12.40 -17.89 16.79
N PHE A 80 11.89 -17.76 18.01
CA PHE A 80 10.51 -17.39 18.28
C PHE A 80 10.15 -16.00 17.73
N SER A 81 10.97 -14.99 18.00
CA SER A 81 10.71 -13.63 17.48
C SER A 81 10.79 -13.57 15.96
N CYS A 82 11.66 -14.37 15.32
CA CYS A 82 11.81 -14.34 13.86
C CYS A 82 10.61 -14.99 13.20
N PHE A 83 10.21 -16.15 13.71
CA PHE A 83 9.03 -16.84 13.22
C PHE A 83 7.76 -16.00 13.40
N THR A 84 7.61 -15.40 14.59
CA THR A 84 6.50 -14.49 14.87
C THR A 84 6.48 -13.33 13.87
N GLY A 85 7.64 -12.69 13.64
CA GLY A 85 7.77 -11.63 12.65
C GLY A 85 7.40 -12.07 11.24
N HIS A 86 7.86 -13.25 10.80
CA HIS A 86 7.54 -13.84 9.49
C HIS A 86 6.03 -14.05 9.31
N ILE A 87 5.37 -14.63 10.31
CA ILE A 87 3.93 -14.88 10.29
C ILE A 87 3.15 -13.56 10.25
N PHE A 88 3.54 -12.56 11.06
CA PHE A 88 2.92 -11.24 11.01
C PHE A 88 3.15 -10.53 9.68
N LEU A 89 4.36 -10.59 9.12
CA LEU A 89 4.67 -9.98 7.82
C LEU A 89 3.73 -10.48 6.72
N ASN A 90 3.59 -11.79 6.61
CA ASN A 90 2.70 -12.38 5.62
C ASN A 90 1.23 -12.05 5.87
N SER A 91 0.79 -12.05 7.13
CA SER A 91 -0.58 -11.66 7.48
C SER A 91 -0.87 -10.17 7.22
N PHE A 92 0.13 -9.29 7.38
CA PHE A 92 -0.02 -7.91 6.95
C PHE A 92 -0.16 -7.81 5.43
N HIS A 93 0.57 -8.60 4.64
CA HIS A 93 0.35 -8.69 3.19
C HIS A 93 -1.04 -9.20 2.82
N GLN A 94 -1.54 -10.23 3.49
CA GLN A 94 -2.91 -10.72 3.28
C GLN A 94 -3.96 -9.66 3.64
N PHE A 95 -3.82 -8.99 4.80
CA PHE A 95 -4.67 -7.86 5.17
C PHE A 95 -4.63 -6.79 4.08
N ASN A 96 -3.44 -6.47 3.57
CA ASN A 96 -3.24 -5.45 2.55
C ASN A 96 -4.03 -5.75 1.26
N LEU A 97 -3.98 -7.00 0.80
CA LEU A 97 -4.73 -7.48 -0.36
C LEU A 97 -6.25 -7.41 -0.14
N ILE A 98 -6.74 -7.91 1.00
CA ILE A 98 -8.17 -7.87 1.33
C ILE A 98 -8.65 -6.42 1.47
N TRP A 99 -7.85 -5.56 2.10
CA TRP A 99 -8.13 -4.14 2.26
C TRP A 99 -8.19 -3.40 0.92
N MET A 100 -7.45 -3.84 -0.11
CA MET A 100 -7.58 -3.30 -1.46
C MET A 100 -8.96 -3.58 -2.06
N VAL A 101 -9.52 -4.78 -1.86
CA VAL A 101 -10.90 -5.09 -2.28
C VAL A 101 -11.89 -4.17 -1.57
N ALA A 102 -11.76 -4.04 -0.25
CA ALA A 102 -12.58 -3.13 0.54
C ALA A 102 -12.45 -1.69 0.01
N SER A 103 -11.23 -1.21 -0.25
CA SER A 103 -10.95 0.13 -0.79
C SER A 103 -11.61 0.36 -2.15
N TYR A 104 -11.62 -0.65 -3.02
CA TYR A 104 -12.29 -0.60 -4.32
C TYR A 104 -13.82 -0.60 -4.17
N LEU A 105 -14.37 -1.40 -3.27
CA LEU A 105 -15.81 -1.38 -2.94
C LEU A 105 -16.23 -0.03 -2.35
N PHE A 106 -15.44 0.52 -1.43
CA PHE A 106 -15.66 1.84 -0.84
C PHE A 106 -15.77 2.92 -1.92
N ARG A 107 -14.84 2.91 -2.88
CA ARG A 107 -14.85 3.82 -4.03
C ARG A 107 -16.05 3.60 -4.95
N HIS A 108 -16.40 2.34 -5.21
CA HIS A 108 -17.59 2.01 -5.98
C HIS A 108 -18.86 2.53 -5.30
N CYS A 109 -19.01 2.35 -3.99
CA CYS A 109 -20.14 2.84 -3.21
C CYS A 109 -20.26 4.37 -3.25
N ILE A 110 -19.15 5.11 -3.19
CA ILE A 110 -19.18 6.59 -3.30
C ILE A 110 -19.73 7.05 -4.65
N LEU A 111 -19.54 6.28 -5.72
CA LEU A 111 -19.98 6.64 -7.07
C LEU A 111 -21.46 6.34 -7.32
N TYR A 112 -22.01 5.31 -6.69
CA TYR A 112 -23.36 4.83 -6.97
C TYR A 112 -24.36 5.00 -5.82
N ARG A 113 -23.89 5.23 -4.58
CA ARG A 113 -24.69 5.25 -3.35
C ARG A 113 -24.19 6.32 -2.36
N LYS A 114 -24.76 6.32 -1.16
CA LYS A 114 -24.37 7.19 -0.04
C LYS A 114 -22.98 6.80 0.49
N SER A 115 -22.17 7.79 0.83
CA SER A 115 -20.83 7.57 1.39
C SER A 115 -20.94 6.78 2.72
N PRO A 116 -20.14 5.72 2.90
CA PRO A 116 -20.09 5.00 4.17
C PRO A 116 -19.54 5.89 5.29
N THR A 117 -19.95 5.58 6.52
CA THR A 117 -19.50 6.32 7.70
C THR A 117 -18.13 5.81 8.16
N PRO A 118 -17.30 6.65 8.82
CA PRO A 118 -16.02 6.22 9.39
C PRO A 118 -16.14 5.04 10.37
N LYS A 119 -17.29 4.90 11.05
CA LYS A 119 -17.59 3.76 11.93
C LYS A 119 -17.59 2.43 11.17
N ILE A 120 -18.12 2.41 9.94
CA ILE A 120 -18.12 1.21 9.08
C ILE A 120 -16.70 0.86 8.65
N VAL A 121 -15.87 1.86 8.37
CA VAL A 121 -14.44 1.64 8.05
C VAL A 121 -13.74 1.00 9.25
N GLY A 122 -13.92 1.54 10.45
CA GLY A 122 -13.35 0.98 11.68
C GLY A 122 -13.82 -0.45 11.96
N PHE A 123 -15.11 -0.72 11.82
CA PHE A 123 -15.66 -2.08 11.94
C PHE A 123 -15.04 -3.03 10.90
N SER A 124 -14.89 -2.59 9.65
CA SER A 124 -14.28 -3.39 8.58
C SER A 124 -12.83 -3.76 8.88
N VAL A 125 -12.05 -2.83 9.47
CA VAL A 125 -10.67 -3.13 9.91
C VAL A 125 -10.66 -4.28 10.91
N VAL A 126 -11.54 -4.22 11.92
CA VAL A 126 -11.63 -5.25 12.97
C VAL A 126 -12.08 -6.60 12.38
N THR A 127 -13.09 -6.59 11.52
CA THR A 127 -13.60 -7.81 10.88
C THR A 127 -12.56 -8.49 10.00
N ILE A 128 -11.73 -7.72 9.30
CA ILE A 128 -10.66 -8.28 8.44
C ILE A 128 -9.45 -8.72 9.29
N SER A 129 -9.09 -7.98 10.33
CA SER A 129 -7.90 -8.28 11.14
C SER A 129 -8.08 -9.47 12.07
N LEU A 130 -9.30 -9.69 12.61
CA LEU A 130 -9.54 -10.72 13.61
C LEU A 130 -9.24 -12.16 13.12
N PRO A 131 -9.70 -12.60 11.93
CA PRO A 131 -9.36 -13.93 11.40
C PRO A 131 -7.85 -14.10 11.19
N LEU A 132 -7.17 -13.05 10.71
CA LEU A 132 -5.72 -13.07 10.48
C LEU A 132 -4.95 -13.16 11.80
N LEU A 133 -5.42 -12.47 12.85
CA LEU A 133 -4.83 -12.56 14.18
C LEU A 133 -4.98 -13.97 14.76
N ILE A 134 -6.17 -14.57 14.66
CA ILE A 134 -6.41 -15.96 15.09
C ILE A 134 -5.49 -16.92 14.33
N HIS A 135 -5.37 -16.76 13.02
CA HIS A 135 -4.47 -17.57 12.19
C HIS A 135 -3.00 -17.46 12.65
N ASN A 136 -2.54 -16.24 12.97
CA ASN A 136 -1.19 -16.03 13.48
C ASN A 136 -0.96 -16.72 14.82
N ILE A 137 -1.91 -16.58 15.76
CA ILE A 137 -1.82 -17.20 17.09
C ILE A 137 -1.70 -18.72 16.98
N ILE A 138 -2.49 -19.33 16.09
CA ILE A 138 -2.44 -20.79 15.86
C ILE A 138 -1.04 -21.21 15.43
N TRP A 139 -0.45 -20.56 14.42
CA TRP A 139 0.89 -20.94 13.95
C TRP A 139 1.99 -20.68 14.98
N ILE A 140 1.92 -19.56 15.70
CA ILE A 140 2.90 -19.21 16.74
C ILE A 140 2.86 -20.22 17.88
N ASN A 141 1.66 -20.66 18.29
CA ASN A 141 1.51 -21.68 19.32
C ASN A 141 2.05 -23.03 18.84
N LEU A 142 1.69 -23.46 17.63
CA LEU A 142 2.21 -24.70 17.03
C LEU A 142 3.74 -24.71 16.91
N PHE A 143 4.33 -23.56 16.60
CA PHE A 143 5.78 -23.40 16.55
C PHE A 143 6.42 -23.50 17.94
N THR A 144 5.80 -22.91 18.95
CA THR A 144 6.28 -22.97 20.35
C THR A 144 6.30 -24.41 20.88
N GLU A 145 5.31 -25.22 20.50
CA GLU A 145 5.18 -26.62 20.94
C GLU A 145 6.16 -27.56 20.23
N ASN A 146 6.58 -27.24 18.99
CA ASN A 146 7.38 -28.11 18.15
C ASN A 146 8.78 -27.53 17.90
N THR A 147 9.68 -27.71 18.87
CA THR A 147 11.04 -27.12 18.87
C THR A 147 12.12 -27.94 18.16
N SER A 148 11.75 -29.00 17.42
CA SER A 148 12.73 -29.81 16.68
C SER A 148 13.20 -29.07 15.42
N PHE A 149 14.26 -28.28 15.55
CA PHE A 149 14.89 -27.54 14.45
C PHE A 149 16.13 -28.27 13.95
N THR A 150 16.04 -28.92 12.80
CA THR A 150 17.22 -29.41 12.07
C THR A 150 17.46 -28.51 10.87
N ALA A 151 18.16 -27.40 11.09
CA ALA A 151 18.58 -26.51 10.02
C ALA A 151 19.79 -27.11 9.26
N PRO A 152 19.70 -27.33 7.94
CA PRO A 152 20.87 -27.70 7.15
C PRO A 152 21.85 -26.52 7.15
N LYS A 153 23.06 -26.71 7.70
CA LYS A 153 24.10 -25.67 7.76
C LYS A 153 24.62 -25.22 6.38
N ILE A 154 24.24 -25.94 5.31
CA ILE A 154 24.75 -25.78 3.95
C ILE A 154 24.35 -24.42 3.35
N PHE A 155 23.23 -23.82 3.80
CA PHE A 155 22.67 -22.61 3.21
C PHE A 155 22.83 -21.34 4.05
N SER A 156 23.50 -21.43 5.20
CA SER A 156 23.62 -20.37 6.20
C SER A 156 25.03 -19.85 6.37
N LYS A 157 25.18 -18.54 6.59
CA LYS A 157 26.45 -17.93 6.97
C LYS A 157 26.57 -17.86 8.50
N PRO A 158 27.79 -17.74 9.06
CA PRO A 158 27.97 -17.46 10.48
C PRO A 158 27.19 -16.21 10.89
N GLY A 159 26.32 -16.33 11.90
CA GLY A 159 25.45 -15.26 12.38
C GLY A 159 24.03 -15.24 11.77
N ASP A 160 23.76 -16.03 10.73
CA ASP A 160 22.41 -16.22 10.22
C ASP A 160 21.58 -17.05 11.21
N LEU A 161 20.32 -16.65 11.42
CA LEU A 161 19.35 -17.46 12.15
C LEU A 161 18.51 -18.24 11.15
N VAL A 162 18.47 -19.57 11.29
CA VAL A 162 17.86 -20.47 10.32
C VAL A 162 16.68 -21.20 10.95
N LEU A 163 15.52 -21.14 10.30
CA LEU A 163 14.33 -21.89 10.65
C LEU A 163 14.04 -22.93 9.58
N ALA A 164 13.90 -24.19 10.02
CA ALA A 164 13.48 -25.31 9.21
C ALA A 164 12.71 -26.30 10.09
N GLY A 165 11.87 -27.12 9.46
CA GLY A 165 11.07 -28.13 10.15
C GLY A 165 9.63 -28.16 9.63
N TRP A 166 8.88 -29.17 10.06
CA TRP A 166 7.51 -29.42 9.63
C TRP A 166 6.59 -28.18 9.78
N VAL A 167 6.65 -27.51 10.94
CA VAL A 167 5.80 -26.33 11.19
C VAL A 167 6.15 -25.19 10.24
N ILE A 168 7.45 -24.96 9.99
CA ILE A 168 7.92 -23.93 9.05
C ILE A 168 7.43 -24.24 7.65
N GLN A 169 7.61 -25.48 7.20
CA GLN A 169 7.16 -25.92 5.89
C GLN A 169 5.68 -25.70 5.67
N VAL A 170 4.83 -26.29 6.52
CA VAL A 170 3.38 -26.23 6.30
C VAL A 170 2.83 -24.84 6.53
N SER A 171 3.32 -24.11 7.54
CA SER A 171 2.90 -22.72 7.73
C SER A 171 3.26 -21.85 6.53
N SER A 172 4.49 -21.93 6.00
CA SER A 172 4.90 -21.17 4.83
C SER A 172 4.11 -21.55 3.58
N GLU A 173 3.91 -22.84 3.31
CA GLU A 173 3.10 -23.30 2.17
C GLU A 173 1.65 -22.79 2.26
N VAL A 174 0.99 -22.94 3.41
CA VAL A 174 -0.40 -22.51 3.62
C VAL A 174 -0.52 -20.99 3.51
N VAL A 175 0.37 -20.25 4.18
CA VAL A 175 0.32 -18.78 4.22
C VAL A 175 0.64 -18.17 2.86
N LEU A 176 1.64 -18.71 2.15
CA LEU A 176 2.01 -18.24 0.82
C LEU A 176 0.98 -18.67 -0.24
N ALA A 177 0.42 -19.88 -0.16
CA ALA A 177 -0.71 -20.28 -1.02
C ALA A 177 -1.90 -19.35 -0.84
N SER A 178 -2.29 -19.08 0.41
CA SER A 178 -3.37 -18.14 0.74
C SER A 178 -3.09 -16.73 0.18
N LEU A 179 -1.84 -16.28 0.28
CA LEU A 179 -1.41 -15.00 -0.25
C LEU A 179 -1.50 -14.94 -1.79
N GLY A 180 -1.07 -16.00 -2.48
CA GLY A 180 -1.19 -16.12 -3.94
C GLY A 180 -2.64 -16.15 -4.41
N VAL A 181 -3.48 -16.97 -3.79
CA VAL A 181 -4.93 -17.03 -4.08
C VAL A 181 -5.58 -15.66 -3.86
N SER A 182 -5.27 -15.01 -2.74
CA SER A 182 -5.76 -13.65 -2.45
C SER A 182 -5.31 -12.65 -3.51
N GLY A 183 -4.05 -12.72 -3.96
CA GLY A 183 -3.51 -11.86 -5.02
C GLY A 183 -4.28 -12.01 -6.33
N LEU A 184 -4.54 -13.25 -6.76
CA LEU A 184 -5.32 -13.55 -7.96
C LEU A 184 -6.78 -13.08 -7.85
N LEU A 185 -7.41 -13.28 -6.69
CA LEU A 185 -8.77 -12.82 -6.44
C LEU A 185 -8.88 -11.28 -6.50
N VAL A 186 -7.91 -10.57 -5.90
CA VAL A 186 -7.84 -9.10 -5.99
C VAL A 186 -7.66 -8.63 -7.43
N LEU A 187 -6.86 -9.33 -8.24
CA LEU A 187 -6.70 -9.03 -9.66
C LEU A 187 -8.01 -9.24 -10.44
N GLY A 188 -8.72 -10.35 -10.19
CA GLY A 188 -10.05 -10.57 -10.76
C GLY A 188 -11.02 -9.45 -10.40
N PHE A 189 -11.05 -9.07 -9.12
CA PHE A 189 -11.90 -7.98 -8.64
C PHE A 189 -11.53 -6.63 -9.24
N TYR A 190 -10.23 -6.36 -9.44
CA TYR A 190 -9.75 -5.18 -10.15
C TYR A 190 -10.33 -5.08 -11.56
N PHE A 191 -10.33 -6.18 -12.34
CA PHE A 191 -10.90 -6.17 -13.69
C PHE A 191 -12.41 -5.87 -13.69
N VAL A 192 -13.14 -6.41 -12.71
CA VAL A 192 -14.58 -6.15 -12.53
C VAL A 192 -14.82 -4.66 -12.24
N VAL A 193 -14.11 -4.10 -11.25
CA VAL A 193 -14.26 -2.68 -10.86
C VAL A 193 -13.84 -1.74 -11.98
N ARG A 194 -12.73 -2.03 -12.67
CA ARG A 194 -12.26 -1.26 -13.83
C ARG A 194 -13.31 -1.23 -14.93
N SER A 195 -13.89 -2.39 -15.25
CA SER A 195 -14.92 -2.49 -16.30
C SER A 195 -16.18 -1.71 -15.92
N SER A 196 -16.60 -1.80 -14.67
CA SER A 196 -17.72 -1.03 -14.13
C SER A 196 -17.48 0.49 -14.19
N LEU A 197 -16.29 0.95 -13.76
CA LEU A 197 -15.94 2.37 -13.73
C LEU A 197 -15.82 2.96 -15.15
N MET A 198 -15.20 2.22 -16.07
CA MET A 198 -15.13 2.62 -17.49
C MET A 198 -16.50 2.65 -18.14
N GLY A 199 -17.37 1.67 -17.83
CA GLY A 199 -18.75 1.65 -18.29
C GLY A 199 -19.54 2.86 -17.81
N PHE A 200 -19.39 3.24 -16.53
CA PHE A 200 -20.01 4.43 -15.94
C PHE A 200 -19.56 5.71 -16.63
N LEU A 201 -18.25 5.88 -16.81
CA LEU A 201 -17.66 7.06 -17.45
C LEU A 201 -18.13 7.23 -18.89
N ARG A 202 -18.21 6.13 -19.66
CA ARG A 202 -18.71 6.15 -21.05
C ARG A 202 -20.18 6.55 -21.12
N ARG A 203 -21.03 5.98 -20.26
CA ARG A 203 -22.48 6.24 -20.26
C ARG A 203 -22.85 7.65 -19.78
N ASN A 204 -22.09 8.21 -18.85
CA ASN A 204 -22.41 9.49 -18.22
C ASN A 204 -21.51 10.65 -18.69
N LEU A 205 -20.77 10.48 -19.78
CA LEU A 205 -19.80 11.47 -20.27
C LEU A 205 -20.43 12.86 -20.47
N ALA A 206 -21.63 12.92 -21.06
CA ALA A 206 -22.35 14.17 -21.33
C ALA A 206 -23.04 14.78 -20.08
N ARG A 207 -23.23 13.99 -19.01
CA ARG A 207 -23.96 14.40 -17.80
C ARG A 207 -23.04 14.81 -16.65
N LEU A 208 -21.77 14.42 -16.68
CA LEU A 208 -20.82 14.71 -15.61
C LEU A 208 -20.23 16.12 -15.76
N SER A 209 -20.13 16.83 -14.64
CA SER A 209 -19.33 18.06 -14.60
C SER A 209 -17.88 17.77 -14.95
N LYS A 210 -17.18 18.76 -15.55
CA LYS A 210 -15.74 18.67 -15.85
C LYS A 210 -14.91 18.27 -14.63
N ARG A 211 -15.27 18.75 -13.44
CA ARG A 211 -14.59 18.43 -12.17
C ARG A 211 -14.80 16.97 -11.77
N SER A 212 -16.04 16.47 -11.86
CA SER A 212 -16.37 15.08 -11.56
C SER A 212 -15.71 14.10 -12.54
N PHE A 213 -15.65 14.44 -13.82
CA PHE A 213 -14.96 13.64 -14.83
C PHE A 213 -13.45 13.52 -14.53
N ILE A 214 -12.78 14.65 -14.25
CA ILE A 214 -11.35 14.66 -13.90
C ILE A 214 -11.07 13.82 -12.66
N TYR A 215 -11.90 13.96 -11.61
CA TYR A 215 -11.76 13.18 -10.38
C TYR A 215 -11.84 11.67 -10.64
N ASN A 216 -12.86 11.23 -11.37
CA ASN A 216 -13.05 9.82 -11.70
C ASN A 216 -11.95 9.25 -12.62
N SER A 217 -11.45 10.05 -13.56
CA SER A 217 -10.32 9.67 -14.42
C SER A 217 -9.05 9.45 -13.60
N ARG A 218 -8.77 10.33 -12.63
CA ARG A 218 -7.63 10.17 -11.71
C ARG A 218 -7.77 8.92 -10.85
N LEU A 219 -8.97 8.66 -10.33
CA LEU A 219 -9.25 7.47 -9.55
C LEU A 219 -8.95 6.18 -10.32
N LEU A 220 -9.32 6.13 -11.61
CA LEU A 220 -9.01 5.00 -12.48
C LEU A 220 -7.49 4.81 -12.65
N LYS A 221 -6.73 5.91 -12.82
CA LYS A 221 -5.26 5.86 -12.90
C LYS A 221 -4.65 5.36 -11.59
N THR A 222 -5.15 5.80 -10.44
CA THR A 222 -4.75 5.28 -9.12
C THR A 222 -4.98 3.78 -9.04
N ILE A 223 -6.19 3.31 -9.39
CA ILE A 223 -6.53 1.89 -9.32
C ILE A 223 -5.64 1.05 -10.25
N HIS A 224 -5.32 1.57 -11.44
CA HIS A 224 -4.43 0.90 -12.37
C HIS A 224 -2.98 0.81 -11.87
N LEU A 225 -2.47 1.85 -11.21
CA LEU A 225 -1.16 1.76 -10.60
C LEU A 225 -1.18 0.82 -9.39
N GLN A 226 -2.24 0.86 -8.58
CA GLN A 226 -2.42 -0.01 -7.43
C GLN A 226 -2.56 -1.49 -7.82
N SER A 227 -3.03 -1.83 -9.03
CA SER A 227 -3.08 -3.23 -9.47
C SER A 227 -1.71 -3.88 -9.60
N LEU A 228 -0.61 -3.10 -9.60
CA LEU A 228 0.74 -3.67 -9.51
C LEU A 228 1.01 -4.37 -8.16
N ILE A 229 0.34 -3.96 -7.07
CA ILE A 229 0.51 -4.56 -5.73
C ILE A 229 0.20 -6.06 -5.76
N PRO A 230 -1.01 -6.51 -6.15
CA PRO A 230 -1.32 -7.93 -6.23
C PRO A 230 -0.52 -8.65 -7.32
N ILE A 231 -0.06 -7.97 -8.38
CA ILE A 231 0.86 -8.57 -9.37
C ILE A 231 2.17 -8.94 -8.70
N PHE A 232 2.82 -8.00 -8.01
CA PHE A 232 4.09 -8.27 -7.33
C PHE A 232 3.98 -9.35 -6.26
N ILE A 233 2.90 -9.32 -5.48
CA ILE A 233 2.64 -10.35 -4.46
C ILE A 233 2.40 -11.72 -5.13
N SER A 234 1.56 -11.79 -6.16
CA SER A 234 1.33 -13.07 -6.86
C SER A 234 2.60 -13.59 -7.53
N SER A 235 3.42 -12.71 -8.11
CA SER A 235 4.71 -13.08 -8.70
C SER A 235 5.68 -13.62 -7.66
N GLY A 236 5.77 -13.00 -6.48
CA GLY A 236 6.62 -13.51 -5.39
C GLY A 236 6.17 -14.89 -4.91
N THR A 237 4.86 -15.11 -4.79
CA THR A 237 4.30 -16.43 -4.46
C THR A 237 4.57 -17.45 -5.56
N PHE A 238 4.44 -17.06 -6.83
CA PHE A 238 4.75 -17.93 -7.96
C PHE A 238 6.22 -18.35 -7.97
N ILE A 239 7.15 -17.44 -7.68
CA ILE A 239 8.58 -17.75 -7.55
C ILE A 239 8.81 -18.74 -6.41
N PHE A 240 8.15 -18.55 -5.27
CA PHE A 240 8.23 -19.52 -4.16
C PHE A 240 7.81 -20.92 -4.59
N PHE A 241 6.65 -21.09 -5.22
CA PHE A 241 6.21 -22.41 -5.69
C PHE A 241 7.07 -22.94 -6.83
N SER A 242 7.62 -22.07 -7.67
CA SER A 242 8.57 -22.47 -8.72
C SER A 242 9.87 -23.03 -8.12
N MET A 243 10.36 -22.48 -7.00
CA MET A 243 11.45 -23.08 -6.23
C MET A 243 11.03 -24.44 -5.66
N HIS A 244 9.84 -24.50 -5.04
CA HIS A 244 9.32 -25.72 -4.40
C HIS A 244 9.21 -26.90 -5.38
N TYR A 245 8.77 -26.66 -6.60
CA TYR A 245 8.66 -27.69 -7.65
C TYR A 245 9.92 -27.81 -8.54
N TYR A 246 11.07 -27.31 -8.08
CA TYR A 246 12.36 -27.40 -8.78
C TYR A 246 12.38 -26.79 -10.20
N ILE A 247 11.47 -25.87 -10.51
CA ILE A 247 11.44 -25.13 -11.78
C ILE A 247 12.54 -24.05 -11.79
N LEU A 248 12.79 -23.43 -10.63
CA LEU A 248 13.83 -22.43 -10.43
C LEU A 248 14.83 -22.88 -9.37
N ASP A 249 16.11 -22.55 -9.57
CA ASP A 249 17.17 -22.79 -8.58
C ASP A 249 16.91 -21.97 -7.30
N PRO A 250 16.61 -22.62 -6.16
CA PRO A 250 16.29 -21.92 -4.92
C PRO A 250 17.40 -21.00 -4.43
N ILE A 251 18.67 -21.33 -4.69
CA ILE A 251 19.82 -20.56 -4.22
C ILE A 251 19.87 -19.18 -4.90
N GLN A 252 19.53 -19.13 -6.18
CA GLN A 252 19.61 -17.91 -6.99
C GLN A 252 18.45 -16.96 -6.70
N VAL A 253 17.25 -17.49 -6.45
CA VAL A 253 16.02 -16.69 -6.38
C VAL A 253 15.45 -16.51 -4.97
N GLN A 254 16.10 -17.03 -3.92
CA GLN A 254 15.66 -16.98 -2.52
C GLN A 254 15.28 -15.59 -1.97
N PHE A 255 15.83 -14.51 -2.53
CA PHE A 255 15.55 -13.14 -2.10
C PHE A 255 14.35 -12.53 -2.82
N LEU A 256 14.00 -13.06 -4.00
CA LEU A 256 13.07 -12.41 -4.92
C LEU A 256 11.64 -12.36 -4.38
N PRO A 257 11.06 -13.40 -3.75
CA PRO A 257 9.71 -13.33 -3.19
C PRO A 257 9.53 -12.14 -2.23
N ILE A 258 10.43 -12.03 -1.25
CA ILE A 258 10.39 -11.00 -0.20
C ILE A 258 10.65 -9.61 -0.78
N LEU A 259 11.57 -9.50 -1.75
CA LEU A 259 11.82 -8.24 -2.43
C LEU A 259 10.57 -7.74 -3.17
N LEU A 260 9.88 -8.60 -3.91
CA LEU A 260 8.64 -8.23 -4.63
C LEU A 260 7.54 -7.82 -3.65
N TYR A 261 7.41 -8.53 -2.53
CA TYR A 261 6.49 -8.18 -1.46
C TYR A 261 6.79 -6.79 -0.90
N THR A 262 8.06 -6.49 -0.66
CA THR A 262 8.49 -5.20 -0.10
C THR A 262 8.28 -4.05 -1.06
N ILE A 263 8.61 -4.23 -2.35
CA ILE A 263 8.35 -3.24 -3.40
C ILE A 263 6.86 -2.86 -3.46
N SER A 264 5.95 -3.79 -3.17
CA SER A 264 4.51 -3.53 -3.19
C SER A 264 4.08 -2.42 -2.20
N THR A 265 4.81 -2.22 -1.10
CA THR A 265 4.53 -1.18 -0.08
C THR A 265 4.78 0.25 -0.57
N VAL A 266 5.62 0.40 -1.60
CA VAL A 266 6.00 1.69 -2.19
C VAL A 266 4.97 2.16 -3.24
N ILE A 267 4.26 1.23 -3.86
CA ILE A 267 3.33 1.52 -4.96
C ILE A 267 2.12 2.30 -4.47
N SER A 268 1.58 1.90 -3.32
CA SER A 268 0.41 2.52 -2.69
C SER A 268 0.61 4.03 -2.45
N PRO A 269 1.64 4.48 -1.71
CA PRO A 269 1.82 5.90 -1.47
C PRO A 269 2.13 6.70 -2.74
N ILE A 270 2.92 6.16 -3.67
CA ILE A 270 3.17 6.81 -4.97
C ILE A 270 1.84 7.02 -5.72
N SER A 271 0.98 6.00 -5.76
CA SER A 271 -0.32 6.09 -6.43
C SER A 271 -1.23 7.15 -5.82
N TYR A 272 -1.18 7.35 -4.51
CA TYR A 272 -1.96 8.38 -3.85
C TYR A 272 -1.36 9.77 -4.04
N ILE A 273 -0.04 9.92 -3.91
CA ILE A 273 0.66 11.21 -4.08
C ILE A 273 0.50 11.75 -5.51
N LEU A 274 0.59 10.89 -6.53
CA LEU A 274 0.49 11.31 -7.93
C LEU A 274 -0.93 11.69 -8.36
N PHE A 275 -1.95 11.02 -7.80
CA PHE A 275 -3.30 11.06 -8.34
C PHE A 275 -4.37 11.63 -7.40
N LEU A 276 -4.15 11.74 -6.09
CA LEU A 276 -5.04 12.55 -5.25
C LEU A 276 -4.77 14.03 -5.52
N PRO A 277 -5.81 14.82 -5.85
CA PRO A 277 -5.66 16.26 -5.89
C PRO A 277 -5.24 16.77 -4.50
N PRO A 278 -4.12 17.48 -4.35
CA PRO A 278 -4.04 18.44 -3.27
C PRO A 278 -5.10 19.48 -3.59
N ASP A 279 -6.12 19.62 -2.76
CA ASP A 279 -7.05 20.73 -2.91
C ASP A 279 -6.27 22.04 -2.68
N GLY A 280 -5.80 22.61 -3.80
CA GLY A 280 -5.33 23.99 -3.99
C GLY A 280 -3.89 24.34 -3.58
N ASN A 281 -3.03 24.65 -4.56
CA ASN A 281 -1.91 25.63 -4.45
C ASN A 281 -0.55 25.28 -3.82
N LEU A 282 -0.10 24.04 -3.67
CA LEU A 282 1.28 23.82 -3.21
C LEU A 282 1.99 22.61 -3.83
N CYS A 283 2.68 22.89 -4.93
CA CYS A 283 4.06 22.43 -5.19
C CYS A 283 4.90 23.53 -5.88
N PHE A 284 4.27 24.54 -6.50
CA PHE A 284 4.90 25.82 -6.82
C PHE A 284 3.92 26.94 -6.52
N GLY A 285 4.21 27.71 -5.48
CA GLY A 285 3.35 28.78 -4.99
C GLY A 285 3.20 29.89 -6.01
N VAL A 286 2.09 29.87 -6.76
CA VAL A 286 1.49 31.10 -7.29
C VAL A 286 0.01 31.03 -6.98
N SER A 287 -0.36 31.63 -5.85
CA SER A 287 -1.75 31.79 -5.43
C SER A 287 -2.51 32.59 -6.49
N LYS A 288 -3.47 31.97 -7.16
CA LYS A 288 -4.41 32.66 -8.07
C LYS A 288 -5.20 33.77 -7.35
N ASN A 289 -5.31 33.70 -6.02
CA ASN A 289 -5.98 34.72 -5.22
C ASN A 289 -5.17 36.00 -5.06
N LEU A 290 -3.84 35.99 -5.28
CA LEU A 290 -3.05 37.22 -5.35
C LEU A 290 -3.24 37.94 -6.68
N LYS A 291 -3.30 37.23 -7.81
CA LYS A 291 -3.57 37.85 -9.12
C LYS A 291 -4.96 38.48 -9.19
N SER A 292 -5.98 37.84 -8.60
CA SER A 292 -7.32 38.44 -8.54
C SER A 292 -7.40 39.67 -7.63
N LYS A 293 -6.63 39.70 -6.52
CA LYS A 293 -6.57 40.88 -5.64
C LYS A 293 -5.72 42.00 -6.23
N MET A 294 -4.60 41.70 -6.89
CA MET A 294 -3.77 42.71 -7.57
C MET A 294 -4.51 43.35 -8.75
N ASN A 295 -5.22 42.56 -9.58
CA ASN A 295 -6.00 43.12 -10.69
C ASN A 295 -7.20 43.98 -10.22
N ALA A 296 -7.80 43.64 -9.07
CA ALA A 296 -8.87 44.45 -8.48
C ALA A 296 -8.32 45.76 -7.87
N ILE A 297 -7.14 45.74 -7.25
CA ILE A 297 -6.49 46.94 -6.72
C ILE A 297 -6.04 47.86 -7.87
N GLU A 298 -5.48 47.30 -8.94
CA GLU A 298 -5.03 48.06 -10.12
C GLU A 298 -6.21 48.71 -10.88
N SER A 299 -7.39 48.06 -10.92
CA SER A 299 -8.61 48.65 -11.47
C SER A 299 -9.20 49.77 -10.60
N VAL A 300 -8.97 49.76 -9.28
CA VAL A 300 -9.46 50.80 -8.37
C VAL A 300 -8.53 52.02 -8.41
N THR A 301 -7.21 51.82 -8.55
CA THR A 301 -6.23 52.92 -8.63
C THR A 301 -6.34 53.71 -9.95
N GLN A 302 -6.67 53.07 -11.08
CA GLN A 302 -6.85 53.78 -12.36
C GLN A 302 -8.12 54.64 -12.41
N THR A 303 -9.17 54.32 -11.64
CA THR A 303 -10.37 55.16 -11.53
C THR A 303 -10.20 56.41 -10.64
N VAL A 304 -9.21 56.42 -9.73
CA VAL A 304 -9.00 57.56 -8.81
C VAL A 304 -8.13 58.65 -9.43
N THR A 305 -7.26 58.30 -10.38
CA THR A 305 -6.39 59.27 -11.08
C THR A 305 -7.07 60.04 -12.23
N ASN A 306 -8.25 59.61 -12.70
CA ASN A 306 -8.95 60.27 -13.82
C ASN A 306 -10.04 61.28 -13.40
N ASN A 307 -10.37 61.39 -12.11
CA ASN A 307 -11.43 62.29 -11.61
C ASN A 307 -10.89 63.49 -10.81
N GLY A 308 -9.58 63.76 -10.91
CA GLY A 308 -8.89 64.77 -10.09
C GLY A 308 -8.35 65.97 -10.87
N VAL A 309 -8.95 66.37 -11.99
CA VAL A 309 -8.68 67.66 -12.64
C VAL A 309 -9.96 68.14 -13.33
N HIS A 310 -10.73 69.00 -12.67
CA HIS A 310 -11.41 70.14 -13.29
C HIS A 310 -12.08 71.02 -12.22
N ASP A 311 -11.48 72.19 -12.04
CA ASP A 311 -12.09 73.51 -11.86
C ASP A 311 -13.16 73.73 -10.78
N VAL A 312 -12.75 74.42 -9.73
CA VAL A 312 -13.59 75.45 -9.11
C VAL A 312 -12.84 76.77 -9.21
N SER A 313 -13.31 77.62 -10.11
CA SER A 313 -12.97 79.04 -10.12
C SER A 313 -14.24 79.85 -10.38
N VAL A 314 -14.49 80.78 -9.45
CA VAL A 314 -15.06 82.13 -9.68
C VAL A 314 -16.59 82.32 -9.58
N PHE A 315 -16.91 83.25 -8.66
CA PHE A 315 -18.14 83.96 -8.28
C PHE A 315 -19.19 83.23 -7.43
#